data_AF-A0A5C7PZM2-F1
#
_entry.id   AF-A0A5C7PZM2-F1
#
_cell.length_a   1.000
_cell.length_b   1.000
_cell.length_c   1.000
_cell.angle_alpha   90.00
_cell.angle_beta   90.00
_cell.angle_gamma   90.00
#
_symmetry.space_group_name_H-M   'P 1'
#
loop_
_entity.id
_entity.type
_entity.pdbx_description
1 polymer ?
#
loop_
_entity_poly.entity_id
_entity_poly.type
_entity_poly.pdbx_seq_one_letter_code
_entity_poly.pdbx_strand_id
1 'polypeptide(L)'
;MNQHDYHLSAVRFWQKANQNLKRFSECCYHVENKDALAADCVCSVRTIQFYAAAWSLYLELQAEFGETVSLLWERGEISLWRKAPQLRNTLSLSLEKTYEYLETAIEHDMTRESFAAHVDAKENPTPQWVRRVRSIFDKLRLLRDDWKTEIPSDLRDEFDAWAERGAELLERISKATVE
;
A
#
# COMPACT_ATOMS: atom_id res chain seq x y z
N MET A 1 -27.66 -22.28 -12.10
CA MET A 1 -26.19 -22.15 -12.05
C MET A 1 -25.84 -21.74 -10.63
N ASN A 2 -25.20 -22.61 -9.84
CA ASN A 2 -24.85 -22.27 -8.46
C ASN A 2 -23.82 -21.14 -8.46
N GLN A 3 -23.85 -20.25 -7.46
CA GLN A 3 -22.89 -19.13 -7.33
C GLN A 3 -21.44 -19.60 -7.52
N HIS A 4 -21.10 -20.78 -7.00
CA HIS A 4 -19.78 -21.40 -7.13
C HIS A 4 -19.34 -21.64 -8.59
N ASP A 5 -20.24 -22.08 -9.47
CA ASP A 5 -19.94 -22.38 -10.88
C ASP A 5 -19.77 -21.10 -11.72
N TYR A 6 -20.48 -20.02 -11.35
CA TYR A 6 -20.28 -18.69 -11.93
C TYR A 6 -18.89 -18.15 -11.60
N HIS A 7 -18.45 -18.28 -10.34
CA HIS A 7 -17.16 -17.78 -9.88
C HIS A 7 -15.96 -18.49 -10.52
N LEU A 8 -15.99 -19.83 -10.63
CA LEU A 8 -14.92 -20.60 -11.29
C LEU A 8 -14.80 -20.27 -12.78
N SER A 9 -15.93 -20.07 -13.46
CA SER A 9 -15.96 -19.68 -14.87
C SER A 9 -15.46 -18.25 -15.08
N ALA A 10 -15.80 -17.34 -14.17
CA ALA A 10 -15.37 -15.94 -14.19
C ALA A 10 -13.86 -15.81 -13.93
N VAL A 11 -13.31 -16.52 -12.94
CA VAL A 11 -11.87 -16.52 -12.63
C VAL A 11 -11.04 -17.03 -13.81
N ARG A 12 -11.45 -18.14 -14.45
CA ARG A 12 -10.79 -18.67 -15.65
C ARG A 12 -10.85 -17.71 -16.85
N PHE A 13 -11.94 -16.97 -17.00
CA PHE A 13 -12.08 -15.97 -18.06
C PHE A 13 -11.23 -14.72 -17.79
N TRP A 14 -11.06 -14.33 -16.52
CA TRP A 14 -10.33 -13.12 -16.12
C TRP A 14 -8.81 -13.28 -16.15
N GLN A 15 -8.30 -14.47 -15.81
CA GLN A 15 -6.89 -14.81 -15.99
C GLN A 15 -6.44 -14.72 -17.45
N LYS A 16 -7.34 -14.98 -18.40
CA LYS A 16 -7.07 -14.86 -19.83
C LYS A 16 -7.07 -13.43 -20.34
N ALA A 17 -7.72 -12.51 -19.62
CA ALA A 17 -8.05 -11.21 -20.17
C ALA A 17 -7.16 -10.07 -19.68
N ASN A 18 -6.72 -9.98 -18.42
CA ASN A 18 -6.04 -8.76 -17.88
C ASN A 18 -6.76 -7.41 -18.16
N GLN A 19 -7.93 -7.42 -18.82
CA GLN A 19 -8.56 -6.28 -19.49
C GLN A 19 -9.63 -5.63 -18.62
N ASN A 20 -10.00 -6.22 -17.47
CA ASN A 20 -10.97 -5.61 -16.57
C ASN A 20 -10.66 -5.86 -15.08
N LEU A 21 -9.53 -5.29 -14.64
CA LEU A 21 -9.06 -5.36 -13.25
C LEU A 21 -10.03 -4.67 -12.26
N LYS A 22 -10.91 -3.77 -12.72
CA LYS A 22 -11.96 -3.16 -11.90
C LYS A 22 -13.03 -4.18 -11.52
N ARG A 23 -13.55 -4.96 -12.48
CA ARG A 23 -14.44 -6.10 -12.19
C ARG A 23 -13.76 -7.18 -11.35
N PHE A 24 -12.46 -7.40 -11.55
CA PHE A 24 -11.71 -8.31 -10.70
C PHE A 24 -11.70 -7.84 -9.23
N SER A 25 -11.65 -6.53 -8.99
CA SER A 25 -11.70 -5.94 -7.65
C SER A 25 -13.02 -6.22 -6.94
N GLU A 26 -14.14 -6.05 -7.66
CA GLU A 26 -15.47 -6.40 -7.19
C GLU A 26 -15.55 -7.88 -6.78
N CYS A 27 -15.07 -8.80 -7.62
CA CYS A 27 -15.09 -10.21 -7.25
C CYS A 27 -14.17 -10.53 -6.07
N CYS A 28 -12.97 -9.94 -6.04
CA CYS A 28 -12.06 -10.06 -4.91
C CYS A 28 -12.71 -9.62 -3.61
N TYR A 29 -13.62 -8.64 -3.63
CA TYR A 29 -14.36 -8.22 -2.44
C TYR A 29 -15.37 -9.29 -1.98
N HIS A 30 -16.19 -9.82 -2.89
CA HIS A 30 -17.29 -10.73 -2.55
C HIS A 30 -16.90 -12.17 -2.21
N VAL A 31 -15.74 -12.67 -2.67
CA VAL A 31 -15.33 -14.06 -2.39
C VAL A 31 -14.86 -14.21 -0.95
N GLU A 32 -15.48 -15.08 -0.15
CA GLU A 32 -15.06 -15.29 1.25
C GLU A 32 -13.69 -15.98 1.38
N ASN A 33 -13.48 -17.08 0.64
CA ASN A 33 -12.25 -17.86 0.70
C ASN A 33 -11.16 -17.24 -0.18
N LYS A 34 -10.40 -16.30 0.39
CA LYS A 34 -9.32 -15.59 -0.32
C LYS A 34 -8.14 -16.50 -0.69
N ASP A 35 -7.88 -17.54 0.09
CA ASP A 35 -6.77 -18.48 -0.17
C ASP A 35 -7.03 -19.31 -1.43
N ALA A 36 -8.26 -19.84 -1.58
CA ALA A 36 -8.68 -20.54 -2.78
C ALA A 36 -8.63 -19.64 -4.01
N LEU A 37 -9.15 -18.41 -3.89
CA LEU A 37 -9.10 -17.44 -5.00
C LEU A 37 -7.66 -17.07 -5.39
N ALA A 38 -6.77 -16.90 -4.42
CA ALA A 38 -5.36 -16.61 -4.67
C ALA A 38 -4.67 -17.76 -5.41
N ALA A 39 -4.92 -19.00 -4.99
CA ALA A 39 -4.42 -20.21 -5.66
C ALA A 39 -4.95 -20.31 -7.09
N ASP A 40 -6.26 -20.14 -7.29
CA ASP A 40 -6.89 -20.19 -8.61
C ASP A 40 -6.33 -19.09 -9.52
N CYS A 41 -6.14 -17.87 -9.01
CA CYS A 41 -5.60 -16.74 -9.75
C CYS A 41 -4.08 -16.79 -9.96
N VAL A 42 -3.37 -17.75 -9.36
CA VAL A 42 -1.89 -17.83 -9.36
C VAL A 42 -1.27 -16.51 -8.88
N CYS A 43 -1.76 -15.99 -7.76
CA CYS A 43 -1.24 -14.77 -7.14
C CYS A 43 -1.24 -14.87 -5.61
N SER A 44 -0.67 -13.87 -4.94
CA SER A 44 -0.67 -13.86 -3.47
C SER A 44 -2.03 -13.47 -2.90
N VAL A 45 -2.38 -13.99 -1.72
CA VAL A 45 -3.56 -13.57 -0.94
C VAL A 45 -3.55 -12.05 -0.70
N ARG A 46 -2.36 -11.48 -0.46
CA ARG A 46 -2.15 -10.04 -0.33
C ARG A 46 -2.59 -9.27 -1.59
N THR A 47 -2.33 -9.83 -2.78
CA THR A 47 -2.79 -9.25 -4.05
C THR A 47 -4.32 -9.20 -4.09
N ILE A 48 -4.99 -10.30 -3.73
CA ILE A 48 -6.46 -10.37 -3.66
C ILE A 48 -7.00 -9.33 -2.68
N GLN A 49 -6.40 -9.22 -1.49
CA GLN A 49 -6.79 -8.24 -0.47
C GLN A 49 -6.64 -6.79 -0.97
N PHE A 50 -5.59 -6.48 -1.73
CA PHE A 50 -5.44 -5.14 -2.30
C PHE A 50 -6.51 -4.78 -3.33
N TYR A 51 -6.95 -5.74 -4.14
CA TYR A 51 -8.06 -5.54 -5.07
C TYR A 51 -9.40 -5.44 -4.34
N ALA A 52 -9.64 -6.29 -3.34
CA ALA A 52 -10.82 -6.20 -2.49
C ALA A 52 -10.93 -4.84 -1.77
N ALA A 53 -9.81 -4.33 -1.24
CA ALA A 53 -9.74 -3.03 -0.58
C ALA A 53 -10.02 -1.86 -1.54
N ALA A 54 -9.63 -1.96 -2.81
CA ALA A 54 -9.94 -0.95 -3.82
C ALA A 54 -11.45 -0.84 -4.04
N TRP A 55 -12.15 -1.98 -4.14
CA TRP A 55 -13.60 -2.02 -4.28
C TRP A 55 -14.33 -1.57 -3.01
N SER A 56 -13.85 -1.97 -1.84
CA SER A 56 -14.39 -1.49 -0.55
C SER A 56 -14.34 0.05 -0.49
N LEU A 57 -13.19 0.64 -0.82
CA LEU A 57 -13.05 2.10 -0.84
C LEU A 57 -13.98 2.75 -1.86
N TYR A 58 -14.15 2.15 -3.05
CA TYR A 58 -15.13 2.63 -4.02
C TYR A 58 -16.54 2.67 -3.44
N LEU A 59 -16.99 1.60 -2.76
CA LEU A 59 -18.31 1.55 -2.14
C LEU A 59 -18.48 2.59 -1.01
N GLU A 60 -17.46 2.75 -0.16
CA GLU A 60 -17.45 3.77 0.90
C GLU A 60 -17.58 5.18 0.31
N LEU A 61 -16.76 5.50 -0.68
CA LEU A 61 -16.80 6.80 -1.36
C LEU A 61 -18.13 7.01 -2.09
N GLN A 62 -18.64 6.00 -2.79
CA GLN A 62 -19.91 6.08 -3.52
C GLN A 62 -21.08 6.36 -2.57
N ALA A 63 -21.05 5.81 -1.35
CA ALA A 63 -22.08 6.04 -0.35
C ALA A 63 -22.06 7.49 0.19
N GLU A 64 -20.88 8.12 0.26
CA GLU A 64 -20.70 9.48 0.82
C GLU A 64 -20.81 10.58 -0.24
N PHE A 65 -20.17 10.41 -1.41
CA PHE A 65 -20.02 11.44 -2.45
C PHE A 65 -20.88 11.19 -3.70
N GLY A 66 -21.58 10.06 -3.77
CA GLY A 66 -22.58 9.79 -4.82
C GLY A 66 -22.00 9.51 -6.21
N GLU A 67 -22.74 9.89 -7.26
CA GLU A 67 -22.49 9.48 -8.65
C GLU A 67 -21.15 9.96 -9.24
N THR A 68 -20.55 11.02 -8.70
CA THR A 68 -19.23 11.50 -9.15
C THR A 68 -18.14 10.46 -8.93
N VAL A 69 -18.29 9.59 -7.93
CA VAL A 69 -17.34 8.51 -7.62
C VAL A 69 -17.40 7.42 -8.69
N SER A 70 -18.56 7.13 -9.26
CA SER A 70 -18.68 6.18 -10.37
C SER A 70 -17.90 6.66 -11.60
N LEU A 71 -17.98 7.96 -11.92
CA LEU A 71 -17.18 8.55 -13.00
C LEU A 71 -15.69 8.50 -12.70
N LEU A 72 -15.31 8.78 -11.45
CA LEU A 72 -13.92 8.72 -11.01
C LEU A 72 -13.38 7.28 -11.07
N TRP A 73 -14.19 6.31 -10.65
CA TRP A 73 -13.88 4.89 -10.73
C TRP A 73 -13.63 4.48 -12.17
N GLU A 74 -14.48 4.87 -13.12
CA GLU A 74 -14.33 4.52 -14.53
C GLU A 74 -13.13 5.19 -15.21
N ARG A 75 -12.83 6.46 -14.88
CA ARG A 75 -11.69 7.19 -15.44
C ARG A 75 -10.35 6.74 -14.87
N GLY A 76 -10.26 6.54 -13.56
CA GLY A 76 -9.00 6.28 -12.88
C GLY A 76 -8.43 4.90 -13.18
N GLU A 77 -7.10 4.78 -13.26
CA GLU A 77 -6.46 3.47 -13.31
C GLU A 77 -6.69 2.70 -12.00
N ILE A 78 -6.93 1.39 -12.10
CA ILE A 78 -7.07 0.52 -10.92
C ILE A 78 -5.82 0.52 -10.02
N SER A 79 -4.66 0.86 -10.57
CA SER A 79 -3.39 0.99 -9.83
C SER A 79 -3.48 2.06 -8.73
N LEU A 80 -4.18 3.17 -9.00
CA LEU A 80 -4.45 4.26 -8.05
C LEU A 80 -5.43 3.80 -6.97
N TRP A 81 -6.54 3.21 -7.39
CA TRP A 81 -7.58 2.68 -6.50
C TRP A 81 -7.08 1.58 -5.57
N ARG A 82 -6.08 0.80 -5.96
CA ARG A 82 -5.41 -0.16 -5.05
C ARG A 82 -4.47 0.52 -4.07
N LYS A 83 -3.88 1.65 -4.46
CA LYS A 83 -2.90 2.37 -3.65
C LYS A 83 -3.57 3.27 -2.61
N ALA A 84 -4.71 3.88 -2.94
CA ALA A 84 -5.43 4.79 -2.05
C ALA A 84 -5.81 4.18 -0.69
N PRO A 85 -6.39 2.97 -0.58
CA PRO A 85 -6.68 2.34 0.72
C PRO A 85 -5.42 2.12 1.56
N GLN A 86 -4.29 1.80 0.91
CA GLN A 86 -3.02 1.61 1.60
C GLN A 86 -2.52 2.93 2.18
N LEU A 87 -2.60 4.02 1.41
CA LEU A 87 -2.22 5.36 1.86
C LEU A 87 -3.14 5.85 2.97
N ARG A 88 -4.47 5.68 2.81
CA ARG A 88 -5.47 6.01 3.82
C ARG A 88 -5.17 5.33 5.15
N ASN A 89 -4.88 4.03 5.14
CA ASN A 89 -4.56 3.29 6.36
C ASN A 89 -3.21 3.69 6.95
N THR A 90 -2.18 3.88 6.11
CA THR A 90 -0.81 4.20 6.56
C THR A 90 -0.70 5.60 7.15
N LEU A 91 -1.44 6.57 6.59
CA LEU A 91 -1.39 7.98 6.95
C LEU A 91 -2.65 8.42 7.73
N SER A 92 -3.52 7.48 8.10
CA SER A 92 -4.78 7.74 8.80
C SER A 92 -5.63 8.84 8.17
N LEU A 93 -5.74 8.83 6.84
CA LEU A 93 -6.49 9.86 6.09
C LEU A 93 -7.99 9.71 6.32
N SER A 94 -8.70 10.84 6.36
CA SER A 94 -10.16 10.83 6.29
C SER A 94 -10.63 10.34 4.91
N LEU A 95 -11.91 9.94 4.84
CA LEU A 95 -12.51 9.50 3.60
C LEU A 95 -12.57 10.65 2.57
N GLU A 96 -12.92 11.86 3.03
CA GLU A 96 -12.85 13.12 2.27
C GLU A 96 -11.47 13.40 1.68
N LYS A 97 -10.39 13.40 2.48
CA LYS A 97 -9.04 13.60 1.94
C LYS A 97 -8.64 12.51 0.94
N THR A 98 -9.07 11.27 1.19
CA THR A 98 -8.79 10.16 0.26
C THR A 98 -9.48 10.40 -1.09
N TYR A 99 -10.71 10.93 -1.07
CA TYR A 99 -11.46 11.33 -2.26
C TYR A 99 -10.75 12.46 -3.02
N GLU A 100 -10.42 13.56 -2.35
CA GLU A 100 -9.74 14.72 -2.93
C GLU A 100 -8.41 14.35 -3.62
N TYR A 101 -7.60 13.51 -2.95
CA TYR A 101 -6.34 13.06 -3.52
C TYR A 101 -6.52 12.12 -4.71
N LEU A 102 -7.55 11.26 -4.69
CA LEU A 102 -7.87 10.41 -5.83
C LEU A 102 -8.37 11.24 -7.03
N GLU A 103 -9.21 12.24 -6.79
CA GLU A 103 -9.68 13.17 -7.82
C GLU A 103 -8.51 13.90 -8.47
N THR A 104 -7.64 14.50 -7.65
CA THR A 104 -6.42 15.19 -8.11
C THR A 104 -5.52 14.26 -8.93
N ALA A 105 -5.31 13.02 -8.46
CA ALA A 105 -4.45 12.06 -9.15
C ALA A 105 -5.00 11.67 -10.53
N ILE A 106 -6.32 11.53 -10.64
CA ILE A 106 -6.99 11.13 -11.89
C ILE A 106 -7.11 12.31 -12.85
N GLU A 107 -7.31 13.53 -12.35
CA GLU A 107 -7.32 14.74 -13.18
C GLU A 107 -5.95 15.04 -13.80
N HIS A 108 -4.87 14.75 -13.07
CA HIS A 108 -3.49 14.97 -13.50
C HIS A 108 -2.79 13.74 -14.08
N ASP A 109 -3.54 12.68 -14.43
CA ASP A 109 -3.01 11.43 -15.00
C ASP A 109 -1.79 10.88 -14.23
N MET A 110 -1.84 10.95 -12.90
CA MET A 110 -0.73 10.51 -12.06
C MET A 110 -0.55 9.00 -12.14
N THR A 111 0.70 8.55 -12.21
CA THR A 111 1.04 7.15 -11.97
C THR A 111 0.84 6.81 -10.49
N ARG A 112 0.76 5.50 -10.19
CA ARG A 112 0.71 4.99 -8.81
C ARG A 112 1.82 5.56 -7.92
N GLU A 113 3.03 5.69 -8.45
CA GLU A 113 4.20 6.19 -7.73
C GLU A 113 4.11 7.71 -7.50
N SER A 114 3.69 8.46 -8.52
CA SER A 114 3.50 9.92 -8.42
C SER A 114 2.40 10.26 -7.43
N PHE A 115 1.27 9.54 -7.49
CA PHE A 115 0.17 9.67 -6.53
C PHE A 115 0.62 9.42 -5.09
N ALA A 116 1.35 8.32 -4.85
CA ALA A 116 1.85 8.01 -3.52
C ALA A 116 2.80 9.08 -2.99
N ALA A 117 3.68 9.63 -3.85
CA ALA A 117 4.58 10.71 -3.50
C ALA A 117 3.83 12.03 -3.22
N HIS A 118 2.79 12.34 -3.98
CA HIS A 118 1.95 13.52 -3.79
C HIS A 118 1.26 13.50 -2.42
N VAL A 119 0.56 12.42 -2.10
CA VAL A 119 -0.15 12.27 -0.82
C VAL A 119 0.85 12.31 0.34
N ASP A 120 1.95 11.59 0.22
CA ASP A 120 2.98 11.56 1.25
C ASP A 120 3.65 12.93 1.45
N ALA A 121 3.89 13.72 0.40
CA ALA A 121 4.45 15.07 0.55
C ALA A 121 3.49 16.03 1.28
N LYS A 122 2.17 15.81 1.17
CA LYS A 122 1.14 16.65 1.79
C LYS A 122 0.81 16.24 3.23
N GLU A 123 0.80 14.94 3.49
CA GLU A 123 0.27 14.37 4.74
C GLU A 123 1.35 13.87 5.68
N ASN A 124 2.57 13.63 5.19
CA ASN A 124 3.67 13.20 6.03
C ASN A 124 4.49 14.42 6.50
N PRO A 125 4.33 14.86 7.76
CA PRO A 125 5.07 16.01 8.29
C PRO A 125 6.57 15.73 8.36
N THR A 126 6.96 14.45 8.29
CA THR A 126 8.37 14.05 8.33
C THR A 126 9.03 14.40 7.00
N PRO A 127 10.11 15.21 6.98
CA PRO A 127 10.84 15.50 5.76
C PRO A 127 11.35 14.24 5.05
N GLN A 128 11.37 14.23 3.72
CA GLN A 128 11.74 13.07 2.92
C GLN A 128 13.15 12.53 3.25
N TRP A 129 14.10 13.42 3.58
CA TRP A 129 15.45 13.02 3.93
C TRP A 129 15.50 12.27 5.28
N VAL A 130 14.71 12.69 6.27
CA VAL A 130 14.58 11.98 7.57
C VAL A 130 14.05 10.58 7.35
N ARG A 131 13.10 10.42 6.43
CA ARG A 131 12.53 9.11 6.07
C ARG A 131 13.52 8.19 5.37
N ARG A 132 14.35 8.74 4.47
CA ARG A 132 15.45 7.99 3.85
C ARG A 132 16.47 7.51 4.88
N VAL A 133 16.81 8.38 5.83
CA VAL A 133 17.70 8.06 6.95
C VAL A 133 17.13 6.91 7.81
N ARG A 134 15.85 6.99 8.20
CA ARG A 134 15.17 5.89 8.93
C ARG A 134 15.16 4.58 8.12
N SER A 135 14.86 4.62 6.83
CA SER A 135 14.86 3.41 5.99
C SER A 135 16.25 2.77 5.87
N ILE A 136 17.31 3.57 5.81
CA ILE A 136 18.69 3.06 5.85
C ILE A 136 18.95 2.40 7.21
N PHE A 137 18.49 3.01 8.31
CA PHE A 137 18.64 2.43 9.65
C PHE A 137 17.90 1.09 9.80
N ASP A 138 16.64 1.00 9.37
CA ASP A 138 15.89 -0.26 9.44
C ASP A 138 16.61 -1.39 8.69
N LYS A 139 17.19 -1.08 7.52
CA LYS A 139 18.00 -2.03 6.76
C LYS A 139 19.29 -2.39 7.50
N LEU A 140 20.00 -1.40 8.05
CA LEU A 140 21.21 -1.66 8.84
C LEU A 140 20.91 -2.49 10.08
N ARG A 141 19.75 -2.31 10.73
CA ARG A 141 19.32 -3.09 11.88
C ARG A 141 19.04 -4.55 11.51
N LEU A 142 18.35 -4.78 10.39
CA LEU A 142 18.11 -6.14 9.88
C LEU A 142 19.44 -6.82 9.52
N LEU A 143 20.32 -6.12 8.81
CA LEU A 143 21.65 -6.63 8.46
C LEU A 143 22.52 -6.89 9.71
N ARG A 144 22.42 -6.04 10.75
CA ARG A 144 23.09 -6.24 12.04
C ARG A 144 22.67 -7.55 12.68
N ASP A 145 21.37 -7.81 12.75
CA ASP A 145 20.82 -9.01 13.36
C ASP A 145 21.25 -10.28 12.58
N ASP A 146 21.36 -10.17 11.24
CA ASP A 146 21.86 -11.23 10.36
C ASP A 146 23.38 -11.48 10.53
N TRP A 147 24.19 -10.41 10.58
CA TRP A 147 25.65 -10.50 10.64
C TRP A 147 26.23 -10.71 12.03
N LYS A 148 25.41 -10.63 13.09
CA LYS A 148 25.87 -10.73 14.48
C LYS A 148 26.66 -12.01 14.77
N THR A 149 26.36 -13.10 14.07
CA THR A 149 27.06 -14.37 14.20
C THR A 149 28.41 -14.41 13.48
N GLU A 150 28.60 -13.55 12.46
CA GLU A 150 29.82 -13.40 11.67
C GLU A 150 30.83 -12.45 12.32
N ILE A 151 30.37 -11.55 13.21
CA ILE A 151 31.23 -10.60 13.92
C ILE A 151 32.05 -11.35 15.00
N PRO A 152 33.38 -11.11 15.09
CA PRO A 152 34.22 -11.63 16.16
C PRO A 152 33.65 -11.31 17.54
N SER A 153 33.63 -12.28 18.45
CA SER A 153 32.92 -12.17 19.73
C SER A 153 33.39 -11.00 20.60
N ASP A 154 34.67 -10.65 20.49
CA ASP A 154 35.33 -9.54 21.19
C ASP A 154 34.91 -8.15 20.67
N LEU A 155 34.34 -8.06 19.47
CA LEU A 155 33.90 -6.81 18.85
C LEU A 155 32.37 -6.64 18.83
N ARG A 156 31.60 -7.66 19.23
CA ARG A 156 30.13 -7.63 19.19
C ARG A 156 29.53 -6.54 20.07
N ASP A 157 30.05 -6.41 21.29
CA ASP A 157 29.54 -5.42 22.26
C ASP A 157 29.85 -3.99 21.79
N GLU A 158 31.03 -3.76 21.20
CA GLU A 158 31.40 -2.46 20.62
C GLU A 158 30.54 -2.12 19.39
N PHE A 159 30.25 -3.11 18.55
CA PHE A 159 29.38 -2.96 17.40
C PHE A 159 27.93 -2.68 17.78
N ASP A 160 27.38 -3.38 18.77
CA ASP A 160 26.04 -3.13 19.31
C ASP A 160 25.95 -1.70 19.87
N ALA A 161 26.95 -1.27 20.66
CA ALA A 161 27.01 0.09 21.21
C ALA A 161 27.19 1.18 20.15
N TRP A 162 27.91 0.92 19.06
CA TRP A 162 27.97 1.84 17.92
C TRP A 162 26.62 1.95 17.22
N ALA A 163 25.94 0.83 16.98
CA ALA A 163 24.64 0.81 16.31
C ALA A 163 23.56 1.54 17.13
N GLU A 164 23.53 1.37 18.45
CA GLU A 164 22.62 2.10 19.34
C GLU A 164 22.89 3.60 19.32
N ARG A 165 24.16 4.03 19.45
CA ARG A 165 24.53 5.45 19.35
C ARG A 165 24.13 6.07 18.01
N GLY A 166 24.28 5.31 16.92
CA GLY A 166 23.82 5.71 15.59
C GLY A 166 22.30 5.90 15.54
N ALA A 167 21.53 4.98 16.13
CA ALA A 167 20.07 5.07 16.23
C ALA A 167 19.64 6.34 16.99
N GLU A 168 20.21 6.57 18.17
CA GLU A 168 19.89 7.72 19.04
C GLU A 168 20.21 9.06 18.37
N LEU A 169 21.39 9.17 17.73
CA LEU A 169 21.78 10.39 17.02
C LEU A 169 20.79 10.71 15.90
N LEU A 170 20.40 9.70 15.12
CA LEU A 170 19.46 9.88 14.01
C LEU A 170 18.04 10.18 14.50
N GLU A 171 17.60 9.62 15.63
CA GLU A 171 16.33 9.97 16.26
C GLU A 171 16.32 11.42 16.74
N ARG A 172 17.43 11.89 17.33
CA ARG A 172 17.59 13.30 17.74
C ARG A 172 17.54 14.24 16.55
N ILE A 173 18.23 13.91 15.46
CA ILE A 173 18.18 14.67 14.20
C ILE A 173 16.74 14.70 13.66
N SER A 174 16.03 13.56 13.67
CA SER A 174 14.63 13.48 13.24
C SER A 174 13.70 14.36 14.08
N LYS A 175 13.90 14.46 15.40
CA LYS A 175 13.06 15.27 16.30
C LYS A 175 13.35 16.77 16.16
N ALA A 176 14.63 17.15 16.08
CA ALA A 176 15.05 18.55 15.96
C ALA A 176 14.66 19.24 14.64
N THR A 177 14.14 18.49 13.66
CA THR A 177 13.72 19.03 12.36
C THR A 177 12.18 19.09 12.21
N VAL A 178 11.42 18.65 13.21
CA VAL A 178 9.94 18.68 13.22
C VAL A 178 9.41 19.80 14.12
N GLU A 179 10.27 20.41 14.93
CA GLU A 179 10.03 21.65 15.69
C GLU A 179 10.42 22.89 14.86
#